data_AF-A0A5J4QGA9-F1
#
_entry.id   AF-A0A5J4QGA9-F1
#
_cell.length_a   1.000
_cell.length_b   1.000
_cell.length_c   1.000
_cell.angle_alpha   90.00
_cell.angle_beta   90.00
_cell.angle_gamma   90.00
#
_symmetry.space_group_name_H-M   'P 1'
#
loop_
_entity.id
_entity.type
_entity.pdbx_description
1 polymer ?
#
loop_
_entity_poly.entity_id
_entity_poly.type
_entity_poly.pdbx_seq_one_letter_code
_entity_poly.pdbx_strand_id
1 'polypeptide(L)'
;KSSLYDPNAILECIDKAPKSNTENTVIKHVDTANDNVGDPLLGDPLMASIAFDWIGMNANSRVTKWYADLLTDFDGKGIEDPRADKLIPHAQVGGANKRWMRSAGVDMQSSIRLDKGPYATLYNATGNAITSNGRNINPGEWYCAVDDQERWGDTIYVSFRSGAVGYFGTTDDQYRAADGTVMATGTFYSRPDAPTHFLCYHEMCFIKAEVLLKKGDKAGAFEAYKEGVKAHIELMNQKLVGYEPIDNPSKSSMSSGAINDYLNTALGTADDITLGKIMTQKFIAMSFMQQNWNDMRRLDYNTTAYPGWAIPAEYFENADAQKTIPLGKQYRRIQQCSHEMNYNSENLKASHEKALADDIWAYPVWWDTVE
;
A
#
# COMPACT_ATOMS: atom_id res chain seq x y z
N LYS A 1 -26.62 9.27 4.88
CA LYS A 1 -25.78 9.77 6.01
C LYS A 1 -26.06 11.22 6.44
N SER A 2 -26.82 12.01 5.67
CA SER A 2 -27.03 13.45 5.94
C SER A 2 -27.52 13.79 7.36
N SER A 3 -28.34 12.95 8.00
CA SER A 3 -28.82 13.19 9.38
C SER A 3 -27.80 12.90 10.48
N LEU A 4 -26.71 12.18 10.18
CA LEU A 4 -25.62 11.84 11.11
C LEU A 4 -24.36 12.68 10.86
N TYR A 5 -24.31 13.40 9.73
CA TYR A 5 -23.16 14.19 9.33
C TYR A 5 -23.27 15.61 9.90
N ASP A 6 -22.47 15.90 10.93
CA ASP A 6 -22.31 17.24 11.48
C ASP A 6 -20.89 17.75 11.18
N PRO A 7 -20.72 18.63 10.17
CA PRO A 7 -19.41 19.11 9.78
C PRO A 7 -18.76 19.98 10.87
N ASN A 8 -19.53 20.67 11.72
CA ASN A 8 -18.96 21.50 12.78
C ASN A 8 -18.45 20.62 13.92
N ALA A 9 -19.22 19.59 14.32
CA ALA A 9 -18.77 18.63 15.33
C ALA A 9 -17.50 17.88 14.88
N ILE A 10 -17.39 17.52 13.59
CA ILE A 10 -16.17 16.90 13.06
C ILE A 10 -14.97 17.85 13.16
N LEU A 11 -15.14 19.14 12.80
CA LEU A 11 -14.08 20.14 12.92
C LEU A 11 -13.67 20.36 14.38
N GLU A 12 -14.62 20.38 15.32
CA GLU A 12 -14.35 20.46 16.76
C GLU A 12 -13.58 19.24 17.29
N CYS A 13 -13.85 18.04 16.76
CA CYS A 13 -13.08 16.85 17.07
C CYS A 13 -11.65 16.95 16.52
N ILE A 14 -11.49 17.43 15.28
CA ILE A 14 -10.16 17.68 14.68
C ILE A 14 -9.40 18.73 15.50
N ASP A 15 -10.09 19.68 16.12
CA ASP A 15 -9.50 20.66 17.03
C ASP A 15 -8.92 20.10 18.33
N LYS A 16 -9.27 18.86 18.67
CA LYS A 16 -8.73 18.11 19.81
C LYS A 16 -7.79 16.97 19.39
N ALA A 17 -7.59 16.77 18.08
CA ALA A 17 -6.71 15.75 17.51
C ALA A 17 -5.29 16.31 17.28
N PRO A 18 -4.29 15.47 16.89
CA PRO A 18 -2.93 15.94 16.62
C PRO A 18 -2.89 17.14 15.67
N LYS A 19 -2.16 18.18 16.04
CA LYS A 19 -2.03 19.45 15.29
C LYS A 19 -0.72 19.61 14.53
N SER A 20 0.19 18.66 14.71
CA SER A 20 1.49 18.65 14.07
C SER A 20 2.07 17.23 14.11
N ASN A 21 3.16 17.00 13.37
CA ASN A 21 3.83 15.70 13.37
C ASN A 21 4.40 15.30 14.75
N THR A 22 4.66 16.26 15.65
CA THR A 22 5.16 15.97 17.00
C THR A 22 4.09 15.42 17.93
N GLU A 23 2.82 15.55 17.57
CA GLU A 23 1.67 15.06 18.34
C GLU A 23 1.13 13.72 17.80
N ASN A 24 1.77 13.16 16.78
CA ASN A 24 1.34 11.90 16.18
C ASN A 24 1.51 10.72 17.14
N THR A 25 0.57 9.78 17.08
CA THR A 25 0.72 8.45 17.68
C THR A 25 1.32 7.50 16.63
N VAL A 26 2.56 7.10 16.84
CA VAL A 26 3.32 6.21 15.96
C VAL A 26 3.87 5.03 16.77
N ILE A 27 3.60 3.82 16.32
CA ILE A 27 4.21 2.61 16.88
C ILE A 27 5.57 2.43 16.20
N LYS A 28 6.62 2.34 17.01
CA LYS A 28 7.98 2.10 16.54
C LYS A 28 8.24 0.60 16.54
N HIS A 29 8.73 0.11 15.40
CA HIS A 29 9.16 -1.27 15.21
C HIS A 29 10.68 -1.32 15.10
N VAL A 30 11.26 -2.47 15.42
CA VAL A 30 12.71 -2.69 15.34
C VAL A 30 13.02 -4.01 14.67
N ASP A 31 14.12 -4.03 13.92
CA ASP A 31 14.67 -5.23 13.29
C ASP A 31 15.87 -5.72 14.11
N THR A 32 15.70 -6.78 14.89
CA THR A 32 16.74 -7.27 15.81
C THR A 32 16.79 -8.79 15.90
N ALA A 33 18.01 -9.34 15.92
CA ALA A 33 18.27 -10.78 16.05
C ALA A 33 17.71 -11.39 17.35
N ASN A 34 17.39 -10.57 18.35
CA ASN A 34 16.88 -11.00 19.64
C ASN A 34 15.34 -10.91 19.75
N ASP A 35 14.63 -10.64 18.65
CA ASP A 35 13.17 -10.42 18.65
C ASP A 35 12.36 -11.66 19.06
N ASN A 36 12.88 -12.85 18.74
CA ASN A 36 12.17 -14.13 18.96
C ASN A 36 12.58 -14.86 20.25
N VAL A 37 13.23 -14.18 21.19
CA VAL A 37 13.63 -14.81 22.45
C VAL A 37 12.40 -15.01 23.34
N GLY A 38 11.81 -16.20 23.28
CA GLY A 38 10.77 -16.63 24.21
C GLY A 38 9.34 -16.55 23.70
N ASP A 39 9.10 -16.36 22.40
CA ASP A 39 7.78 -16.64 21.80
C ASP A 39 7.60 -18.17 21.66
N PRO A 40 6.70 -18.79 22.45
CA PRO A 40 6.50 -20.23 22.40
C PRO A 40 5.50 -20.66 21.32
N LEU A 41 4.90 -19.73 20.55
CA LEU A 41 3.73 -20.02 19.74
C LEU A 41 4.00 -20.09 18.24
N LEU A 42 4.75 -19.16 17.62
CA LEU A 42 4.77 -19.08 16.14
C LEU A 42 6.12 -18.75 15.51
N GLY A 43 7.11 -18.24 16.27
CA GLY A 43 8.45 -17.97 15.74
C GLY A 43 8.51 -16.77 14.79
N ASP A 44 7.42 -16.01 14.71
CA ASP A 44 7.32 -14.74 13.99
C ASP A 44 7.83 -13.57 14.87
N PRO A 45 8.36 -12.51 14.25
CA PRO A 45 8.96 -11.40 14.98
C PRO A 45 7.90 -10.57 15.73
N LEU A 46 8.14 -10.31 17.02
CA LEU A 46 7.20 -9.60 17.90
C LEU A 46 7.35 -8.07 17.84
N MET A 47 8.55 -7.58 17.61
CA MET A 47 8.88 -6.16 17.57
C MET A 47 8.98 -5.60 16.15
N ALA A 48 9.13 -6.46 15.15
CA ALA A 48 9.06 -6.04 13.75
C ALA A 48 7.66 -5.50 13.38
N SER A 49 7.60 -4.81 12.25
CA SER A 49 6.37 -4.27 11.70
C SER A 49 5.42 -5.40 11.33
N ILE A 50 4.15 -5.29 11.73
CA ILE A 50 3.08 -6.16 11.22
C ILE A 50 3.04 -6.07 9.69
N ALA A 51 3.43 -4.91 9.14
CA ALA A 51 3.47 -4.72 7.70
C ALA A 51 4.58 -5.50 7.00
N PHE A 52 5.67 -5.77 7.71
CA PHE A 52 6.68 -6.71 7.24
C PHE A 52 6.14 -8.14 7.24
N ASP A 53 5.42 -8.54 8.29
CA ASP A 53 4.91 -9.91 8.45
C ASP A 53 4.05 -10.36 7.25
N TRP A 54 2.95 -9.65 7.01
CA TRP A 54 1.98 -10.05 5.98
C TRP A 54 2.39 -9.74 4.52
N ILE A 55 3.42 -8.89 4.28
CA ILE A 55 3.75 -8.36 2.94
C ILE A 55 5.26 -8.37 2.69
N GLY A 56 6.06 -7.83 3.61
CA GLY A 56 7.52 -7.75 3.49
C GLY A 56 8.26 -9.10 3.51
N MET A 57 7.67 -10.14 4.10
CA MET A 57 8.24 -11.49 4.11
C MET A 57 7.98 -12.25 2.79
N ASN A 58 7.00 -11.82 1.99
CA ASN A 58 6.49 -12.57 0.85
C ASN A 58 6.93 -11.99 -0.49
N ALA A 59 7.46 -12.83 -1.38
CA ALA A 59 7.86 -12.43 -2.73
C ALA A 59 6.69 -12.33 -3.74
N ASN A 60 5.48 -12.74 -3.37
CA ASN A 60 4.32 -12.79 -4.27
C ASN A 60 3.48 -11.50 -4.26
N SER A 61 3.65 -10.66 -3.23
CA SER A 61 2.94 -9.39 -3.09
C SER A 61 3.60 -8.30 -3.92
N ARG A 62 2.85 -7.64 -4.80
CA ARG A 62 3.34 -6.64 -5.75
C ARG A 62 2.42 -5.43 -5.79
N VAL A 63 2.99 -4.29 -6.15
CA VAL A 63 2.24 -3.04 -6.34
C VAL A 63 1.28 -3.17 -7.52
N THR A 64 0.08 -2.59 -7.42
CA THR A 64 -0.85 -2.51 -8.55
C THR A 64 -0.49 -1.33 -9.45
N LYS A 65 -0.81 -1.44 -10.75
CA LYS A 65 -0.61 -0.34 -11.70
C LYS A 65 -1.34 0.92 -11.24
N TRP A 66 -2.59 0.76 -10.76
CA TRP A 66 -3.38 1.88 -10.23
C TRP A 66 -2.61 2.66 -9.15
N TYR A 67 -2.08 1.98 -8.13
CA TYR A 67 -1.34 2.65 -7.07
C TYR A 67 -0.03 3.28 -7.55
N ALA A 68 0.67 2.63 -8.50
CA ALA A 68 1.86 3.20 -9.11
C ALA A 68 1.53 4.49 -9.89
N ASP A 69 0.44 4.48 -10.67
CA ASP A 69 -0.03 5.64 -11.45
C ASP A 69 -0.41 6.81 -10.53
N LEU A 70 -1.04 6.54 -9.38
CA LEU A 70 -1.34 7.60 -8.38
C LEU A 70 -0.08 8.31 -7.89
N LEU A 71 1.08 7.64 -7.90
CA LEU A 71 2.36 8.19 -7.44
C LEU A 71 3.18 8.80 -8.58
N THR A 72 3.01 8.36 -9.82
CA THR A 72 3.85 8.82 -10.94
C THR A 72 3.16 9.80 -11.88
N ASP A 73 1.82 9.80 -11.91
CA ASP A 73 1.04 10.65 -12.81
C ASP A 73 -0.28 11.10 -12.15
N PHE A 74 -0.19 11.59 -10.91
CA PHE A 74 -1.32 12.16 -10.21
C PHE A 74 -1.92 13.33 -11.01
N ASP A 75 -3.25 13.32 -11.19
CA ASP A 75 -4.01 14.35 -11.90
C ASP A 75 -3.60 14.51 -13.39
N GLY A 76 -2.91 13.52 -13.97
CA GLY A 76 -2.50 13.51 -15.38
C GLY A 76 -1.47 14.58 -15.75
N LYS A 77 -0.70 15.07 -14.77
CA LYS A 77 0.26 16.18 -14.95
C LYS A 77 1.68 15.71 -15.31
N GLY A 78 1.97 14.42 -15.26
CA GLY A 78 3.30 13.87 -15.46
C GLY A 78 4.32 14.29 -14.39
N ILE A 79 3.85 14.67 -13.20
CA ILE A 79 4.70 15.09 -12.07
C ILE A 79 4.68 13.99 -11.02
N GLU A 80 5.86 13.37 -10.80
CA GLU A 80 5.98 12.31 -9.80
C GLU A 80 5.87 12.85 -8.37
N ASP A 81 5.18 12.09 -7.54
CA ASP A 81 5.17 12.27 -6.09
C ASP A 81 6.55 11.91 -5.53
N PRO A 82 7.17 12.74 -4.66
CA PRO A 82 8.46 12.43 -4.06
C PRO A 82 8.43 11.14 -3.22
N ARG A 83 7.25 10.67 -2.80
CA ARG A 83 7.06 9.39 -2.10
C ARG A 83 7.08 8.18 -3.03
N ALA A 84 7.03 8.35 -4.35
CA ALA A 84 6.94 7.26 -5.33
C ALA A 84 8.03 6.21 -5.09
N ASP A 85 9.29 6.64 -4.97
CA ASP A 85 10.40 5.72 -4.72
C ASP A 85 10.36 5.05 -3.34
N LYS A 86 9.64 5.64 -2.38
CA LYS A 86 9.54 5.11 -1.02
C LYS A 86 8.40 4.10 -0.89
N LEU A 87 7.41 4.16 -1.77
CA LEU A 87 6.17 3.38 -1.71
C LEU A 87 6.07 2.32 -2.82
N ILE A 88 6.93 2.39 -3.83
CA ILE A 88 7.05 1.39 -4.89
C ILE A 88 8.42 0.72 -4.75
N PRO A 89 8.51 -0.63 -4.73
CA PRO A 89 9.77 -1.32 -4.56
C PRO A 89 10.64 -1.28 -5.82
N HIS A 90 11.96 -1.42 -5.62
CA HIS A 90 12.96 -1.47 -6.67
C HIS A 90 13.78 -2.75 -6.61
N ALA A 91 14.38 -3.08 -7.75
CA ALA A 91 15.41 -4.10 -7.88
C ALA A 91 16.62 -3.54 -8.62
N GLN A 92 17.79 -4.14 -8.42
CA GLN A 92 18.97 -3.89 -9.22
C GLN A 92 18.96 -4.78 -10.47
N VAL A 93 19.09 -4.15 -11.65
CA VAL A 93 19.14 -4.82 -12.96
C VAL A 93 20.40 -4.42 -13.72
N GLY A 94 20.70 -5.11 -14.83
CA GLY A 94 21.83 -4.78 -15.71
C GLY A 94 23.14 -5.55 -15.44
N GLY A 95 23.08 -6.61 -14.63
CA GLY A 95 24.23 -7.47 -14.33
C GLY A 95 25.40 -6.68 -13.76
N ALA A 96 26.54 -6.65 -14.46
CA ALA A 96 27.73 -5.88 -14.05
C ALA A 96 27.50 -4.36 -14.01
N ASN A 97 26.58 -3.83 -14.83
CA ASN A 97 26.23 -2.42 -14.88
C ASN A 97 24.95 -2.16 -14.07
N LYS A 98 25.02 -2.42 -12.76
CA LYS A 98 23.87 -2.35 -11.84
C LYS A 98 23.20 -0.98 -11.91
N ARG A 99 21.88 -0.98 -12.12
CA ARG A 99 21.01 0.20 -12.01
C ARG A 99 19.73 -0.16 -11.29
N TRP A 100 19.11 0.83 -10.63
CA TRP A 100 17.81 0.65 -10.01
C TRP A 100 16.69 0.61 -11.05
N MET A 101 15.75 -0.32 -10.88
CA MET A 101 14.51 -0.41 -11.64
C MET A 101 13.35 -0.44 -10.66
N ARG A 102 12.46 0.56 -10.77
CA ARG A 102 11.20 0.63 -10.03
C ARG A 102 10.20 -0.36 -10.63
N SER A 103 9.38 -0.99 -9.78
CA SER A 103 8.29 -1.89 -10.23
C SER A 103 7.29 -1.18 -11.14
N ALA A 104 6.85 -1.83 -12.22
CA ALA A 104 5.91 -1.24 -13.19
C ALA A 104 4.43 -1.20 -12.71
N GLY A 105 4.09 -1.92 -11.64
CA GLY A 105 2.71 -2.05 -11.18
C GLY A 105 1.89 -3.05 -11.99
N VAL A 106 1.26 -4.01 -11.32
CA VAL A 106 0.45 -5.06 -11.98
C VAL A 106 -0.90 -4.50 -12.41
N ASP A 107 -1.23 -4.59 -13.70
CA ASP A 107 -2.51 -4.15 -14.22
C ASP A 107 -3.63 -5.13 -13.86
N MET A 108 -4.35 -4.81 -12.79
CA MET A 108 -5.45 -5.63 -12.28
C MET A 108 -6.70 -5.59 -13.18
N GLN A 109 -6.75 -4.71 -14.19
CA GLN A 109 -7.86 -4.65 -15.17
C GLN A 109 -7.58 -5.46 -16.43
N SER A 110 -6.35 -5.95 -16.60
CA SER A 110 -5.97 -6.84 -17.69
C SER A 110 -6.23 -8.31 -17.35
N SER A 111 -6.09 -9.19 -18.35
CA SER A 111 -6.14 -10.64 -18.16
C SER A 111 -4.91 -11.22 -17.47
N ILE A 112 -3.89 -10.43 -17.10
CA ILE A 112 -2.61 -10.94 -16.58
C ILE A 112 -2.77 -11.94 -15.43
N ARG A 113 -3.74 -11.70 -14.53
CA ARG A 113 -4.06 -12.56 -13.39
C ARG A 113 -4.81 -13.84 -13.76
N LEU A 114 -5.57 -13.81 -14.85
CA LEU A 114 -6.24 -14.97 -15.45
C LEU A 114 -5.24 -15.83 -16.25
N ASP A 115 -4.23 -15.18 -16.83
CA ASP A 115 -3.16 -15.79 -17.62
C ASP A 115 -1.94 -16.17 -16.75
N LYS A 116 -2.20 -16.53 -15.48
CA LYS A 116 -1.22 -17.03 -14.48
C LYS A 116 -0.07 -16.07 -14.13
N GLY A 117 -0.10 -14.82 -14.59
CA GLY A 117 0.88 -13.79 -14.24
C GLY A 117 0.44 -12.92 -13.05
N PRO A 118 1.35 -12.10 -12.50
CA PRO A 118 2.79 -12.15 -12.75
C PRO A 118 3.46 -13.36 -12.13
N TYR A 119 4.37 -14.00 -12.88
CA TYR A 119 5.18 -15.11 -12.37
C TYR A 119 6.24 -14.65 -11.38
N ALA A 120 6.68 -15.57 -10.52
CA ALA A 120 7.81 -15.35 -9.64
C ALA A 120 9.08 -15.07 -10.45
N THR A 121 9.80 -14.02 -10.06
CA THR A 121 11.02 -13.58 -10.74
C THR A 121 12.26 -14.16 -10.07
N LEU A 122 13.17 -14.67 -10.87
CA LEU A 122 14.45 -15.24 -10.46
C LEU A 122 15.60 -14.40 -11.06
N TYR A 123 16.79 -14.60 -10.49
CA TYR A 123 18.01 -13.93 -10.92
C TYR A 123 19.15 -14.95 -11.01
N ASN A 124 19.87 -14.98 -12.13
CA ASN A 124 21.04 -15.85 -12.27
C ASN A 124 22.24 -15.23 -11.54
N ALA A 125 22.35 -15.55 -10.24
CA ALA A 125 23.49 -15.15 -9.40
C ALA A 125 24.74 -16.01 -9.59
N THR A 126 24.70 -17.01 -10.49
CA THR A 126 25.85 -17.88 -10.73
C THR A 126 26.86 -17.19 -11.64
N GLY A 127 28.13 -17.61 -11.57
CA GLY A 127 29.16 -17.13 -12.48
C GLY A 127 29.06 -17.67 -13.91
N ASN A 128 28.08 -18.52 -14.22
CA ASN A 128 27.93 -19.20 -15.50
C ASN A 128 26.53 -19.02 -16.10
N ALA A 129 26.41 -19.17 -17.41
CA ALA A 129 25.09 -19.21 -18.03
C ALA A 129 24.36 -20.50 -17.62
N ILE A 130 23.05 -20.40 -17.43
CA ILE A 130 22.18 -21.54 -17.10
C ILE A 130 21.09 -21.70 -18.16
N THR A 131 20.46 -22.86 -18.24
CA THR A 131 19.30 -23.08 -19.11
C THR A 131 18.01 -23.04 -18.29
N SER A 132 17.01 -22.25 -18.72
CA SER A 132 15.66 -22.24 -18.15
C SER A 132 14.62 -22.21 -19.28
N ASN A 133 13.70 -23.17 -19.31
CA ASN A 133 12.60 -23.23 -20.28
C ASN A 133 13.07 -23.04 -21.74
N GLY A 134 14.16 -23.73 -22.11
CA GLY A 134 14.74 -23.66 -23.46
C GLY A 134 15.56 -22.40 -23.78
N ARG A 135 15.75 -21.48 -22.82
CA ARG A 135 16.58 -20.28 -22.99
C ARG A 135 17.91 -20.38 -22.25
N ASN A 136 18.94 -19.79 -22.82
CA ASN A 136 20.19 -19.51 -22.14
C ASN A 136 20.07 -18.20 -21.34
N ILE A 137 20.22 -18.28 -20.02
CA ILE A 137 20.14 -17.16 -19.08
C ILE A 137 21.54 -16.83 -18.62
N ASN A 138 22.05 -15.65 -18.96
CA ASN A 138 23.43 -15.28 -18.64
C ASN A 138 23.60 -14.90 -17.15
N PRO A 139 24.82 -14.93 -16.60
CA PRO A 139 25.10 -14.35 -15.29
C PRO A 139 24.57 -12.92 -15.19
N GLY A 140 23.87 -12.62 -14.10
CA GLY A 140 23.30 -11.30 -13.87
C GLY A 140 21.98 -11.00 -14.58
N GLU A 141 21.38 -11.99 -15.23
CA GLU A 141 20.11 -11.87 -15.93
C GLU A 141 18.92 -12.23 -15.03
N TRP A 142 17.87 -11.40 -15.12
CA TRP A 142 16.58 -11.62 -14.48
C TRP A 142 15.67 -12.43 -15.41
N TYR A 143 14.93 -13.40 -14.86
CA TYR A 143 14.09 -14.28 -15.66
C TYR A 143 12.91 -14.83 -14.87
N CYS A 144 11.88 -15.27 -15.59
CA CYS A 144 10.80 -16.10 -15.04
C CYS A 144 10.97 -17.53 -15.55
N ALA A 145 11.00 -18.51 -14.63
CA ALA A 145 11.16 -19.93 -14.95
C ALA A 145 9.83 -20.57 -15.35
N VAL A 146 9.29 -20.15 -16.50
CA VAL A 146 8.01 -20.61 -17.04
C VAL A 146 8.13 -20.82 -18.55
N ASP A 147 7.37 -21.78 -19.10
CA ASP A 147 7.34 -22.09 -20.53
C ASP A 147 6.58 -21.05 -21.36
N ASP A 148 5.64 -20.34 -20.72
CA ASP A 148 4.87 -19.27 -21.35
C ASP A 148 5.77 -18.05 -21.65
N GLN A 149 6.02 -17.82 -22.93
CA GLN A 149 6.93 -16.77 -23.40
C GLN A 149 6.39 -15.37 -23.11
N GLU A 150 5.08 -15.19 -23.01
CA GLU A 150 4.49 -13.88 -22.70
C GLU A 150 4.80 -13.45 -21.26
N ARG A 151 5.04 -14.41 -20.37
CA ARG A 151 5.36 -14.17 -18.95
C ARG A 151 6.84 -13.93 -18.70
N TRP A 152 7.71 -14.09 -19.69
CA TRP A 152 9.15 -13.82 -19.55
C TRP A 152 9.43 -12.34 -19.24
N GLY A 153 8.53 -11.44 -19.62
CA GLY A 153 8.58 -10.01 -19.32
C GLY A 153 8.15 -9.63 -17.90
N ASP A 154 7.61 -10.56 -17.11
CA ASP A 154 7.12 -10.28 -15.74
C ASP A 154 8.26 -9.86 -14.77
N THR A 155 9.51 -9.89 -15.23
CA THR A 155 10.70 -9.37 -14.53
C THR A 155 10.60 -7.90 -14.15
N ILE A 156 9.72 -7.12 -14.79
CA ILE A 156 9.45 -5.71 -14.45
C ILE A 156 8.63 -5.53 -13.16
N TYR A 157 8.03 -6.60 -12.63
CA TYR A 157 7.21 -6.53 -11.42
C TYR A 157 7.99 -6.96 -10.18
N VAL A 158 8.59 -5.97 -9.52
CA VAL A 158 9.30 -6.16 -8.25
C VAL A 158 8.29 -6.33 -7.11
N SER A 159 8.55 -7.29 -6.22
CA SER A 159 7.72 -7.55 -5.05
C SER A 159 8.02 -6.60 -3.89
N PHE A 160 7.11 -6.55 -2.91
CA PHE A 160 7.30 -5.79 -1.68
C PHE A 160 8.28 -6.42 -0.69
N ARG A 161 8.88 -7.56 -1.05
CA ARG A 161 9.77 -8.32 -0.17
C ARG A 161 10.94 -7.45 0.30
N SER A 162 11.30 -7.60 1.57
CA SER A 162 12.52 -7.03 2.15
C SER A 162 13.39 -8.15 2.76
N GLY A 163 14.63 -7.80 3.10
CA GLY A 163 15.42 -8.57 4.06
C GLY A 163 14.92 -8.31 5.49
N ALA A 164 15.56 -8.96 6.46
CA ALA A 164 15.42 -8.69 7.89
C ALA A 164 16.59 -9.31 8.66
N VAL A 165 17.25 -8.51 9.49
CA VAL A 165 18.32 -8.95 10.37
C VAL A 165 17.78 -9.92 11.41
N GLY A 166 16.62 -9.61 12.00
CA GLY A 166 16.00 -10.38 13.05
C GLY A 166 15.46 -11.72 12.58
N TYR A 167 14.61 -11.68 11.55
CA TYR A 167 13.89 -12.87 11.10
C TYR A 167 14.68 -13.72 10.10
N PHE A 168 15.27 -13.09 9.07
CA PHE A 168 15.98 -13.83 8.01
C PHE A 168 17.48 -14.01 8.28
N GLY A 169 18.02 -13.35 9.30
CA GLY A 169 19.46 -13.32 9.55
C GLY A 169 20.26 -12.64 8.44
N THR A 170 19.62 -11.78 7.64
CA THR A 170 20.31 -11.03 6.58
C THR A 170 21.15 -9.91 7.17
N THR A 171 22.12 -9.40 6.40
CA THR A 171 22.99 -8.31 6.84
C THR A 171 22.27 -6.98 7.00
N ASP A 172 21.20 -6.78 6.24
CA ASP A 172 20.33 -5.61 6.25
C ASP A 172 18.91 -6.01 5.86
N ASP A 173 18.02 -5.03 5.74
CA ASP A 173 16.64 -5.23 5.32
C ASP A 173 16.45 -5.20 3.79
N GLN A 174 17.51 -5.39 3.00
CA GLN A 174 17.40 -5.54 1.55
C GLN A 174 17.38 -7.03 1.19
N TYR A 175 16.44 -7.43 0.32
CA TYR A 175 16.42 -8.80 -0.17
C TYR A 175 17.45 -8.95 -1.28
N ARG A 176 18.47 -9.79 -1.08
CA ARG A 176 19.63 -9.91 -1.97
C ARG A 176 19.80 -11.32 -2.55
N ALA A 177 20.35 -11.37 -3.75
CA ALA A 177 20.93 -12.57 -4.33
C ALA A 177 22.31 -12.86 -3.72
N ALA A 178 22.87 -14.05 -4.00
CA ALA A 178 24.15 -14.49 -3.47
C ALA A 178 25.35 -13.61 -3.88
N ASP A 179 25.27 -12.93 -5.03
CA ASP A 179 26.28 -11.98 -5.51
C ASP A 179 26.10 -10.55 -4.96
N GLY A 180 25.18 -10.37 -3.99
CA GLY A 180 24.85 -9.10 -3.36
C GLY A 180 23.89 -8.21 -4.14
N THR A 181 23.44 -8.62 -5.34
CA THR A 181 22.45 -7.89 -6.13
C THR A 181 21.13 -7.77 -5.37
N VAL A 182 20.60 -6.55 -5.26
CA VAL A 182 19.34 -6.30 -4.56
C VAL A 182 18.19 -6.76 -5.43
N MET A 183 17.50 -7.81 -4.99
CA MET A 183 16.35 -8.37 -5.69
C MET A 183 15.05 -7.65 -5.38
N ALA A 184 14.92 -7.11 -4.16
CA ALA A 184 13.83 -6.23 -3.79
C ALA A 184 14.26 -5.34 -2.61
N THR A 185 13.91 -4.06 -2.65
CA THR A 185 14.22 -3.08 -1.60
C THR A 185 13.23 -3.07 -0.45
N GLY A 186 12.10 -3.77 -0.57
CA GLY A 186 10.88 -3.42 0.14
C GLY A 186 10.47 -1.96 -0.11
N THR A 187 9.67 -1.42 0.79
CA THR A 187 9.19 -0.02 0.80
C THR A 187 9.34 0.58 2.18
N PHE A 188 9.05 1.87 2.35
CA PHE A 188 9.00 2.52 3.66
C PHE A 188 8.13 1.77 4.67
N TYR A 189 7.05 1.13 4.19
CA TYR A 189 6.07 0.44 5.04
C TYR A 189 6.20 -1.08 5.07
N SER A 190 6.98 -1.71 4.19
CA SER A 190 7.10 -3.18 4.17
C SER A 190 8.37 -3.73 4.82
N ARG A 191 9.22 -2.86 5.38
CA ARG A 191 10.46 -3.25 6.07
C ARG A 191 10.19 -3.64 7.53
N PRO A 192 11.04 -4.49 8.15
CA PRO A 192 10.85 -4.93 9.52
C PRO A 192 10.82 -3.78 10.54
N ASP A 193 11.53 -2.68 10.29
CA ASP A 193 11.53 -1.52 11.18
C ASP A 193 10.52 -0.42 10.77
N ALA A 194 9.66 -0.69 9.79
CA ALA A 194 8.68 0.27 9.27
C ALA A 194 7.73 0.74 10.39
N PRO A 195 7.46 2.05 10.51
CA PRO A 195 6.59 2.56 11.56
C PRO A 195 5.12 2.27 11.24
N THR A 196 4.31 2.02 12.27
CA THR A 196 2.85 2.02 12.11
C THR A 196 2.31 3.39 12.50
N HIS A 197 1.81 4.15 11.52
CA HIS A 197 1.17 5.44 11.73
C HIS A 197 -0.27 5.22 12.21
N PHE A 198 -0.54 5.36 13.51
CA PHE A 198 -1.85 5.01 14.06
C PHE A 198 -2.85 6.17 14.02
N LEU A 199 -2.53 7.27 14.71
CA LEU A 199 -3.33 8.50 14.68
C LEU A 199 -2.38 9.66 14.36
N CYS A 200 -2.52 10.24 13.18
CA CYS A 200 -1.55 11.21 12.67
C CYS A 200 -2.20 12.47 12.11
N TYR A 201 -1.47 13.58 12.22
CA TYR A 201 -1.87 14.91 11.77
C TYR A 201 -2.24 14.94 10.28
N HIS A 202 -1.49 14.25 9.41
CA HIS A 202 -1.81 14.22 7.98
C HIS A 202 -3.21 13.67 7.69
N GLU A 203 -3.68 12.66 8.44
CA GLU A 203 -5.06 12.18 8.29
C GLU A 203 -6.07 13.26 8.71
N MET A 204 -5.81 13.95 9.82
CA MET A 204 -6.67 15.03 10.32
C MET A 204 -6.79 16.17 9.30
N CYS A 205 -5.69 16.51 8.63
CA CYS A 205 -5.67 17.46 7.52
C CYS A 205 -6.58 17.02 6.37
N PHE A 206 -6.54 15.75 5.96
CA PHE A 206 -7.40 15.26 4.88
C PHE A 206 -8.88 15.19 5.27
N ILE A 207 -9.21 14.81 6.52
CA ILE A 207 -10.59 14.86 7.02
C ILE A 207 -11.08 16.31 7.03
N LYS A 208 -10.26 17.25 7.51
CA LYS A 208 -10.57 18.69 7.48
C LYS A 208 -10.79 19.18 6.05
N ALA A 209 -9.94 18.78 5.11
CA ALA A 209 -10.07 19.15 3.70
C ALA A 209 -11.40 18.68 3.10
N GLU A 210 -11.79 17.42 3.34
CA GLU A 210 -13.07 16.89 2.89
C GLU A 210 -14.25 17.66 3.48
N VAL A 211 -14.23 17.92 4.79
CA VAL A 211 -15.31 18.64 5.47
C VAL A 211 -15.45 20.06 4.93
N LEU A 212 -14.34 20.79 4.77
CA LEU A 212 -14.35 22.15 4.23
C LEU A 212 -14.85 22.16 2.76
N LEU A 213 -14.44 21.17 1.96
CA LEU A 213 -14.93 21.02 0.59
C LEU A 213 -16.45 20.82 0.58
N LYS A 214 -16.99 19.95 1.44
CA LYS A 214 -18.44 19.71 1.57
C LYS A 214 -19.20 20.95 2.07
N LYS A 215 -18.55 21.84 2.82
CA LYS A 215 -19.10 23.16 3.23
C LYS A 215 -19.01 24.24 2.13
N GLY A 216 -18.37 23.95 1.01
CA GLY A 216 -18.11 24.92 -0.07
C GLY A 216 -16.91 25.84 0.16
N ASP A 217 -16.13 25.63 1.23
CA ASP A 217 -14.89 26.37 1.49
C ASP A 217 -13.72 25.72 0.74
N LYS A 218 -13.64 26.00 -0.57
CA LYS A 218 -12.58 25.48 -1.44
C LYS A 218 -11.19 25.93 -1.04
N ALA A 219 -11.03 27.19 -0.59
CA ALA A 219 -9.75 27.73 -0.17
C ALA A 219 -9.23 27.00 1.08
N GLY A 220 -10.07 26.89 2.11
CA GLY A 220 -9.72 26.15 3.31
C GLY A 220 -9.50 24.66 3.05
N ALA A 221 -10.28 24.05 2.14
CA ALA A 221 -10.09 22.66 1.74
C ALA A 221 -8.72 22.43 1.09
N PHE A 222 -8.33 23.30 0.15
CA PHE A 222 -7.05 23.19 -0.55
C PHE A 222 -5.85 23.37 0.38
N GLU A 223 -5.91 24.33 1.30
CA GLU A 223 -4.84 24.52 2.29
C GLU A 223 -4.70 23.31 3.21
N ALA A 224 -5.82 22.77 3.73
CA ALA A 224 -5.79 21.57 4.56
C ALA A 224 -5.28 20.34 3.79
N TYR A 225 -5.67 20.20 2.52
CA TYR A 225 -5.21 19.14 1.63
C TYR A 225 -3.70 19.20 1.39
N LYS A 226 -3.18 20.37 1.03
CA LYS A 226 -1.74 20.61 0.80
C LYS A 226 -0.94 20.35 2.07
N GLU A 227 -1.45 20.78 3.22
CA GLU A 227 -0.83 20.54 4.53
C GLU A 227 -0.81 19.04 4.88
N GLY A 228 -1.86 18.28 4.56
CA GLY A 228 -1.89 16.83 4.77
C GLY A 228 -0.81 16.10 3.97
N VAL A 229 -0.63 16.48 2.69
CA VAL A 229 0.45 15.94 1.83
C VAL A 229 1.82 16.24 2.42
N LYS A 230 2.05 17.52 2.77
CA LYS A 230 3.31 17.98 3.36
C LYS A 230 3.61 17.26 4.67
N ALA A 231 2.65 17.20 5.59
CA ALA A 231 2.80 16.57 6.89
C ALA A 231 3.18 15.08 6.76
N HIS A 232 2.57 14.35 5.81
CA HIS A 232 2.91 12.95 5.58
C HIS A 232 4.34 12.80 5.03
N ILE A 233 4.73 13.60 4.04
CA ILE A 233 6.10 13.60 3.48
C ILE A 233 7.14 13.89 4.56
N GLU A 234 6.91 14.93 5.36
CA GLU A 234 7.82 15.32 6.45
C GLU A 234 7.93 14.22 7.51
N LEU A 235 6.82 13.57 7.87
CA LEU A 235 6.82 12.46 8.81
C LEU A 235 7.64 11.27 8.30
N MET A 236 7.50 10.91 7.03
CA MET A 236 8.35 9.87 6.42
C MET A 236 9.83 10.27 6.45
N ASN A 237 10.14 11.52 6.11
CA ASN A 237 11.50 12.03 6.10
C ASN A 237 12.17 11.99 7.48
N GLN A 238 11.43 12.23 8.58
CA GLN A 238 11.99 12.12 9.93
C GLN A 238 12.66 10.76 10.18
N LYS A 239 12.12 9.66 9.63
CA LYS A 239 12.74 8.33 9.72
C LYS A 239 13.80 8.12 8.63
N LEU A 240 13.52 8.54 7.39
CA LEU A 240 14.42 8.31 6.25
C LEU A 240 15.80 8.97 6.41
N VAL A 241 15.86 10.18 6.97
CA VAL A 241 17.12 10.90 7.18
C VAL A 241 18.05 10.13 8.12
N GLY A 242 17.49 9.33 9.04
CA GLY A 242 18.27 8.50 9.96
C GLY A 242 19.01 7.33 9.31
N TYR A 243 18.72 7.01 8.04
CA TYR A 243 19.42 5.95 7.30
C TYR A 243 20.59 6.45 6.46
N GLU A 244 20.75 7.77 6.31
CA GLU A 244 21.71 8.33 5.37
C GLU A 244 23.15 8.33 5.92
N PRO A 245 24.17 8.13 5.05
CA PRO A 245 24.09 7.94 3.60
C PRO A 245 23.69 6.51 3.20
N ILE A 246 22.79 6.36 2.22
CA ILE A 246 22.36 5.05 1.71
C ILE A 246 22.08 5.07 0.20
N ASP A 247 22.61 4.09 -0.53
CA ASP A 247 22.25 3.82 -1.92
C ASP A 247 21.08 2.83 -1.97
N ASN A 248 19.88 3.34 -1.68
CA ASN A 248 18.62 2.61 -1.83
C ASN A 248 17.48 3.63 -2.06
N PRO A 249 16.85 3.64 -3.25
CA PRO A 249 15.77 4.57 -3.57
C PRO A 249 14.61 4.54 -2.57
N SER A 250 14.28 3.39 -1.98
CA SER A 250 13.17 3.28 -1.02
C SER A 250 13.52 3.75 0.40
N LYS A 251 14.79 4.08 0.64
CA LYS A 251 15.35 4.31 1.97
C LYS A 251 16.09 5.64 2.12
N SER A 252 16.39 6.32 1.02
CA SER A 252 16.88 7.70 1.02
C SER A 252 15.79 8.70 1.39
N SER A 253 16.17 9.86 1.93
CA SER A 253 15.23 10.95 2.20
C SER A 253 14.76 11.63 0.90
N MET A 254 13.61 12.30 0.97
CA MET A 254 13.09 13.14 -0.12
C MET A 254 13.68 14.55 0.00
N SER A 255 14.23 15.07 -1.10
CA SER A 255 14.89 16.39 -1.09
C SER A 255 13.88 17.53 -0.95
N SER A 256 14.26 18.62 -0.28
CA SER A 256 13.40 19.80 -0.13
C SER A 256 12.96 20.41 -1.47
N GLY A 257 13.81 20.31 -2.51
CA GLY A 257 13.47 20.74 -3.87
C GLY A 257 12.29 19.94 -4.45
N ALA A 258 12.41 18.61 -4.47
CA ALA A 258 11.36 17.73 -4.99
C ALA A 258 10.04 17.89 -4.21
N ILE A 259 10.12 18.07 -2.89
CA ILE A 259 8.95 18.32 -2.04
C ILE A 259 8.29 19.65 -2.43
N ASN A 260 9.06 20.73 -2.50
CA ASN A 260 8.52 22.05 -2.84
C ASN A 260 7.94 22.08 -4.25
N ASP A 261 8.60 21.45 -5.22
CA ASP A 261 8.12 21.37 -6.60
C ASP A 261 6.77 20.65 -6.63
N TYR A 262 6.66 19.47 -6.01
CA TYR A 262 5.41 18.70 -5.95
C TYR A 262 4.27 19.47 -5.29
N LEU A 263 4.52 20.06 -4.11
CA LEU A 263 3.52 20.83 -3.34
C LEU A 263 3.01 22.08 -4.09
N ASN A 264 3.81 22.63 -5.01
CA ASN A 264 3.46 23.85 -5.74
C ASN A 264 2.98 23.61 -7.17
N THR A 265 3.06 22.38 -7.69
CA THR A 265 2.72 22.08 -9.09
C THR A 265 1.68 20.96 -9.21
N ALA A 266 1.99 19.76 -8.73
CA ALA A 266 1.16 18.57 -8.90
C ALA A 266 -0.21 18.73 -8.23
N LEU A 267 -0.25 19.34 -7.04
CA LEU A 267 -1.46 19.41 -6.22
C LEU A 267 -2.59 20.29 -6.79
N GLY A 268 -2.28 21.22 -7.71
CA GLY A 268 -3.28 22.12 -8.29
C GLY A 268 -3.49 23.40 -7.49
N THR A 269 -4.72 23.89 -7.43
CA THR A 269 -5.11 25.15 -6.80
C THR A 269 -6.45 25.02 -6.05
N ALA A 270 -6.85 26.06 -5.30
CA ALA A 270 -8.15 26.07 -4.65
C ALA A 270 -9.33 25.95 -5.63
N ASP A 271 -9.22 26.44 -6.86
CA ASP A 271 -10.34 26.41 -7.81
C ASP A 271 -10.61 24.99 -8.34
N ASP A 272 -9.55 24.19 -8.46
CA ASP A 272 -9.56 22.84 -9.03
C ASP A 272 -9.59 21.71 -7.98
N ILE A 273 -9.73 22.06 -6.68
CA ILE A 273 -9.82 21.06 -5.61
C ILE A 273 -11.09 20.21 -5.75
N THR A 274 -10.92 18.89 -5.65
CA THR A 274 -12.00 17.92 -5.74
C THR A 274 -11.87 16.86 -4.64
N LEU A 275 -12.95 16.13 -4.37
CA LEU A 275 -12.92 15.00 -3.46
C LEU A 275 -11.91 13.93 -3.93
N GLY A 276 -11.81 13.69 -5.24
CA GLY A 276 -10.86 12.76 -5.82
C GLY A 276 -9.40 13.10 -5.51
N LYS A 277 -9.03 14.39 -5.55
CA LYS A 277 -7.69 14.84 -5.16
C LYS A 277 -7.40 14.57 -3.69
N ILE A 278 -8.32 14.97 -2.81
CA ILE A 278 -8.19 14.77 -1.36
C ILE A 278 -8.04 13.30 -1.03
N MET A 279 -8.94 12.46 -1.54
CA MET A 279 -8.97 11.04 -1.22
C MET A 279 -7.83 10.25 -1.86
N THR A 280 -7.32 10.66 -3.03
CA THR A 280 -6.12 10.07 -3.64
C THR A 280 -4.90 10.29 -2.75
N GLN A 281 -4.65 11.54 -2.32
CA GLN A 281 -3.50 11.83 -1.47
C GLN A 281 -3.64 11.23 -0.07
N LYS A 282 -4.88 11.17 0.46
CA LYS A 282 -5.18 10.42 1.69
C LYS A 282 -4.89 8.93 1.51
N PHE A 283 -5.28 8.34 0.39
CA PHE A 283 -5.03 6.92 0.10
C PHE A 283 -3.53 6.58 0.12
N ILE A 284 -2.73 7.44 -0.50
CA ILE A 284 -1.26 7.35 -0.48
C ILE A 284 -0.72 7.50 0.95
N ALA A 285 -1.21 8.47 1.71
CA ALA A 285 -0.75 8.71 3.09
C ALA A 285 -1.11 7.58 4.07
N MET A 286 -2.23 6.89 3.82
CA MET A 286 -2.72 5.78 4.63
C MET A 286 -2.33 4.40 4.06
N SER A 287 -1.25 4.32 3.28
CA SER A 287 -0.79 3.08 2.67
C SER A 287 -0.55 1.98 3.71
N PHE A 288 -1.04 0.77 3.41
CA PHE A 288 -1.03 -0.40 4.32
C PHE A 288 -1.81 -0.22 5.63
N MET A 289 -2.60 0.85 5.76
CA MET A 289 -3.52 1.03 6.89
C MET A 289 -4.92 0.56 6.51
N GLN A 290 -5.60 -0.07 7.47
CA GLN A 290 -7.01 -0.48 7.33
C GLN A 290 -7.96 0.69 7.02
N GLN A 291 -7.52 1.91 7.34
CA GLN A 291 -8.27 3.13 7.09
C GLN A 291 -8.58 3.37 5.61
N ASN A 292 -7.71 2.93 4.69
CA ASN A 292 -8.02 2.99 3.27
C ASN A 292 -9.29 2.23 2.92
N TRP A 293 -9.46 1.02 3.47
CA TRP A 293 -10.67 0.23 3.23
C TRP A 293 -11.90 0.81 3.93
N ASN A 294 -11.73 1.43 5.10
CA ASN A 294 -12.82 2.15 5.78
C ASN A 294 -13.32 3.32 4.94
N ASP A 295 -12.42 4.17 4.45
CA ASP A 295 -12.78 5.33 3.62
C ASP A 295 -13.43 4.91 2.31
N MET A 296 -12.88 3.88 1.65
CA MET A 296 -13.43 3.38 0.39
C MET A 296 -14.87 2.86 0.57
N ARG A 297 -15.14 2.10 1.63
CA ARG A 297 -16.50 1.65 1.94
C ARG A 297 -17.42 2.83 2.27
N ARG A 298 -16.97 3.77 3.09
CA ARG A 298 -17.76 4.97 3.46
C ARG A 298 -18.19 5.77 2.23
N LEU A 299 -17.32 5.86 1.23
CA LEU A 299 -17.56 6.55 -0.05
C LEU A 299 -18.05 5.62 -1.16
N ASP A 300 -18.48 4.41 -0.81
CA ASP A 300 -19.08 3.45 -1.73
C ASP A 300 -18.21 3.06 -2.94
N TYR A 301 -16.88 3.10 -2.79
CA TYR A 301 -15.91 2.87 -3.87
C TYR A 301 -16.11 3.83 -5.06
N ASN A 302 -16.73 4.99 -4.83
CA ASN A 302 -17.09 5.94 -5.88
C ASN A 302 -15.84 6.39 -6.65
N THR A 303 -15.86 6.21 -7.97
CA THR A 303 -14.74 6.54 -8.87
C THR A 303 -14.45 8.05 -8.95
N THR A 304 -15.37 8.91 -8.51
CA THR A 304 -15.12 10.34 -8.33
C THR A 304 -14.21 10.61 -7.13
N ALA A 305 -14.32 9.80 -6.07
CA ALA A 305 -13.42 9.87 -4.92
C ALA A 305 -12.14 9.04 -5.12
N TYR A 306 -12.22 7.97 -5.90
CA TYR A 306 -11.09 7.11 -6.24
C TYR A 306 -10.94 7.00 -7.76
N PRO A 307 -10.41 8.05 -8.43
CA PRO A 307 -10.21 8.04 -9.87
C PRO A 307 -9.40 6.81 -10.33
N GLY A 308 -9.87 6.14 -11.36
CA GLY A 308 -9.23 4.93 -11.91
C GLY A 308 -9.42 3.65 -11.09
N TRP A 309 -10.08 3.70 -9.93
CA TRP A 309 -10.40 2.48 -9.17
C TRP A 309 -11.41 1.61 -9.93
N ALA A 310 -11.14 0.31 -9.97
CA ALA A 310 -12.06 -0.69 -10.49
C ALA A 310 -11.81 -2.06 -9.84
N ILE A 311 -12.85 -2.89 -9.81
CA ILE A 311 -12.73 -4.29 -9.35
C ILE A 311 -11.81 -5.05 -10.34
N PRO A 312 -10.87 -5.88 -9.87
CA PRO A 312 -9.99 -6.64 -10.76
C PRO A 312 -10.74 -7.47 -11.82
N ALA A 313 -10.21 -7.56 -13.04
CA ALA A 313 -10.79 -8.35 -14.13
C ALA A 313 -11.00 -9.83 -13.74
N GLU A 314 -10.07 -10.38 -12.95
CA GLU A 314 -10.12 -11.75 -12.43
C GLU A 314 -11.44 -12.07 -11.68
N TYR A 315 -12.01 -11.08 -10.97
CA TYR A 315 -13.25 -11.28 -10.22
C TYR A 315 -14.43 -11.61 -11.13
N PHE A 316 -14.49 -11.02 -12.34
CA PHE A 316 -15.60 -11.25 -13.27
C PHE A 316 -15.60 -12.65 -13.88
N GLU A 317 -14.44 -13.33 -13.88
CA GLU A 317 -14.28 -14.70 -14.37
C GLU A 317 -14.23 -15.75 -13.22
N ASN A 318 -14.30 -15.31 -11.96
CA ASN A 318 -14.21 -16.19 -10.80
C ASN A 318 -15.59 -16.39 -10.14
N ALA A 319 -16.27 -17.47 -10.54
CA ALA A 319 -17.59 -17.82 -10.03
C ALA A 319 -17.61 -18.07 -8.50
N ASP A 320 -16.50 -18.54 -7.90
CA ASP A 320 -16.41 -18.76 -6.45
C ASP A 320 -16.30 -17.44 -5.70
N ALA A 321 -15.53 -16.47 -6.21
CA ALA A 321 -15.48 -15.12 -5.66
C ALA A 321 -16.85 -14.41 -5.76
N GLN A 322 -17.62 -14.70 -6.81
CA GLN A 322 -18.97 -14.15 -6.99
C GLN A 322 -20.00 -14.74 -6.01
N LYS A 323 -19.74 -15.88 -5.36
CA LYS A 323 -20.60 -16.40 -4.28
C LYS A 323 -20.51 -15.54 -3.02
N THR A 324 -19.29 -15.11 -2.68
CA THR A 324 -19.05 -14.32 -1.45
C THR A 324 -19.30 -12.83 -1.66
N ILE A 325 -18.98 -12.32 -2.84
CA ILE A 325 -19.29 -10.95 -3.25
C ILE A 325 -20.10 -11.04 -4.55
N PRO A 326 -21.45 -11.03 -4.50
CA PRO A 326 -22.27 -11.13 -5.70
C PRO A 326 -22.06 -10.01 -6.71
N LEU A 327 -22.32 -10.27 -8.00
CA LEU A 327 -22.22 -9.28 -9.06
C LEU A 327 -23.02 -8.00 -8.72
N GLY A 328 -22.40 -6.85 -8.95
CA GLY A 328 -22.95 -5.54 -8.60
C GLY A 328 -22.84 -5.20 -7.10
N LYS A 329 -22.20 -6.03 -6.29
CA LYS A 329 -21.84 -5.74 -4.90
C LYS A 329 -20.34 -5.47 -4.77
N GLN A 330 -19.97 -4.89 -3.63
CA GLN A 330 -18.59 -4.55 -3.28
C GLN A 330 -18.25 -5.18 -1.93
N TYR A 331 -16.96 -5.30 -1.63
CA TYR A 331 -16.51 -5.89 -0.37
C TYR A 331 -16.78 -4.97 0.83
N ARG A 332 -17.61 -5.38 1.80
CA ARG A 332 -18.07 -4.50 2.88
C ARG A 332 -17.64 -4.90 4.29
N ARG A 333 -17.31 -6.16 4.53
CA ARG A 333 -16.92 -6.67 5.86
C ARG A 333 -16.23 -8.01 5.77
N ILE A 334 -15.48 -8.38 6.80
CA ILE A 334 -14.94 -9.74 6.96
C ILE A 334 -15.99 -10.60 7.66
N GLN A 335 -16.22 -11.83 7.20
CA GLN A 335 -17.08 -12.80 7.89
C GLN A 335 -16.45 -13.23 9.22
N GLN A 336 -17.29 -13.60 10.18
CA GLN A 336 -16.83 -14.19 11.44
C GLN A 336 -16.15 -15.55 11.20
N CYS A 337 -15.18 -15.90 12.03
CA CYS A 337 -14.46 -17.17 11.87
C CYS A 337 -15.36 -18.39 12.11
N SER A 338 -14.95 -19.55 11.59
CA SER A 338 -15.71 -20.80 11.75
C SER A 338 -15.88 -21.23 13.21
N HIS A 339 -15.01 -20.77 14.13
CA HIS A 339 -15.17 -21.04 15.56
C HIS A 339 -16.42 -20.39 16.15
N GLU A 340 -16.82 -19.19 15.70
CA GLU A 340 -18.10 -18.58 16.10
C GLU A 340 -19.29 -19.42 15.62
N MET A 341 -19.18 -20.03 14.43
CA MET A 341 -20.21 -20.95 13.92
C MET A 341 -20.30 -22.23 14.74
N ASN A 342 -19.17 -22.73 15.27
CA ASN A 342 -19.10 -23.98 16.01
C ASN A 342 -19.48 -23.83 17.50
N TYR A 343 -19.05 -22.73 18.13
CA TYR A 343 -19.11 -22.56 19.59
C TYR A 343 -20.08 -21.46 20.03
N ASN A 344 -20.49 -20.55 19.15
CA ASN A 344 -21.31 -19.39 19.49
C ASN A 344 -22.44 -19.14 18.47
N SER A 345 -22.95 -20.22 17.86
CA SER A 345 -23.79 -20.14 16.65
C SER A 345 -25.09 -19.36 16.84
N GLU A 346 -25.69 -19.37 18.03
CA GLU A 346 -26.92 -18.66 18.33
C GLU A 346 -26.72 -17.14 18.29
N ASN A 347 -25.66 -16.64 18.94
CA ASN A 347 -25.33 -15.22 18.93
C ASN A 347 -24.86 -14.77 17.55
N LEU A 348 -24.09 -15.60 16.84
CA LEU A 348 -23.68 -15.31 15.46
C LEU A 348 -24.92 -15.13 14.56
N LYS A 349 -25.87 -16.05 14.59
CA LYS A 349 -27.15 -15.94 13.85
C LYS A 349 -27.93 -14.68 14.24
N ALA A 350 -27.93 -14.31 15.52
CA ALA A 350 -28.61 -13.10 16.00
C ALA A 350 -27.93 -11.79 15.55
N SER A 351 -26.64 -11.81 15.22
CA SER A 351 -25.88 -10.61 14.84
C SER A 351 -26.30 -10.00 13.50
N HIS A 352 -26.76 -10.83 12.56
CA HIS A 352 -27.15 -10.42 11.22
C HIS A 352 -27.95 -11.52 10.53
N GLU A 353 -29.00 -11.18 9.77
CA GLU A 353 -29.80 -12.16 9.02
C GLU A 353 -28.99 -13.02 8.04
N LYS A 354 -27.87 -12.48 7.55
CA LYS A 354 -26.92 -13.15 6.66
C LYS A 354 -25.68 -13.71 7.36
N ALA A 355 -25.63 -13.74 8.69
CA ALA A 355 -24.39 -14.07 9.42
C ALA A 355 -23.75 -15.42 9.05
N LEU A 356 -24.56 -16.38 8.60
CA LEU A 356 -24.11 -17.71 8.16
C LEU A 356 -24.13 -17.90 6.63
N ALA A 357 -24.47 -16.86 5.87
CA ALA A 357 -24.52 -16.93 4.41
C ALA A 357 -23.15 -16.59 3.81
N ASP A 358 -22.83 -17.21 2.68
CA ASP A 358 -21.56 -16.96 1.97
C ASP A 358 -21.44 -15.49 1.54
N ASP A 359 -22.56 -14.82 1.24
CA ASP A 359 -22.59 -13.45 0.73
C ASP A 359 -22.46 -12.37 1.82
N ILE A 360 -22.30 -12.73 3.09
CA ILE A 360 -22.19 -11.78 4.22
C ILE A 360 -21.09 -10.72 4.02
N TRP A 361 -20.05 -11.05 3.26
CA TRP A 361 -18.92 -10.16 2.92
C TRP A 361 -19.37 -8.90 2.18
N ALA A 362 -20.50 -8.96 1.47
CA ALA A 362 -21.06 -7.87 0.69
C ALA A 362 -22.02 -6.95 1.48
N TYR A 363 -22.30 -7.23 2.76
CA TYR A 363 -23.28 -6.47 3.54
C TYR A 363 -22.60 -5.34 4.33
N PRO A 364 -23.09 -4.10 4.25
CA PRO A 364 -22.49 -2.97 4.95
C PRO A 364 -22.52 -3.11 6.47
N VAL A 365 -21.48 -2.65 7.17
CA VAL A 365 -21.48 -2.52 8.64
C VAL A 365 -22.30 -1.29 9.08
N TRP A 366 -22.56 -1.10 10.37
CA TRP A 366 -23.54 -0.11 10.86
C TRP A 366 -23.30 1.33 10.39
N TRP A 367 -22.03 1.75 10.23
CA TRP A 367 -21.66 3.08 9.75
C TRP A 367 -21.62 3.19 8.22
N ASP A 368 -21.57 2.06 7.53
CA ASP A 368 -21.47 1.94 6.08
C ASP A 368 -22.87 2.05 5.46
N THR A 369 -23.43 3.25 5.51
CA THR A 369 -24.75 3.55 4.95
C THR A 369 -24.62 4.40 3.69
N VAL A 370 -25.58 4.29 2.77
CA VAL A 370 -25.62 5.13 1.55
C VAL A 370 -25.60 6.61 1.96
N GLU A 371 -24.73 7.40 1.33
CA GLU A 371 -24.57 8.84 1.65
C GLU A 371 -25.84 9.65 1.39
#